data_AF-A0A951XUV8-F1
#
_entry.id   AF-A0A951XUV8-F1
#
_cell.length_a   1.000
_cell.length_b   1.000
_cell.length_c   1.000
_cell.angle_alpha   90.00
_cell.angle_beta   90.00
_cell.angle_gamma   90.00
#
_symmetry.space_group_name_H-M   'P 1'
#
loop_
_entity.id
_entity.type
_entity.pdbx_description
1 polymer ?
#
loop_
_entity_poly.entity_id
_entity_poly.type
_entity_poly.pdbx_seq_one_letter_code
_entity_poly.pdbx_strand_id
1 'polypeptide(L)'
;MPRPAPRTPAALLAIAPVERRRLQSRLLRWYRRCARDLPWRRTRDPYQVWVSEVMLQQTQVRTVEPYFQRFLAAFPTIRRLAAASIDQVLLAWQGLGYYSRARNLHEAATIIGRTRPVRWPTDADAWQALPGVGRYTAAAIASIAFDQPVAALDGNIRRVLARLAAVREPADAPAVQARLWRLAQNLLDPAAPGDFNQALMELGARVCTPRAPACRTCPLRAHCRAARAGLQQAIPVRRPRRAAPQVSALAAAIRHDGRYLLLRRGPRGLLAGLWGLPMVETPGPCDATAAALRRAVRPLTGLRVRSPRALGTVSHVFTHRKLTLTVFECALADRRAALSAPAPEAAWLAPAEFATRPLSELDRKALALLGAEARHALQQRTAPAAAVLA
;
A
#
# COMPACT_ATOMS: atom_id res chain seq x y z
N MET A 1 -22.87 17.40 44.92
CA MET A 1 -22.90 16.22 44.00
C MET A 1 -21.46 15.83 43.66
N PRO A 2 -20.92 14.73 44.20
CA PRO A 2 -19.55 14.33 43.91
C PRO A 2 -19.43 13.90 42.44
N ARG A 3 -18.42 14.43 41.73
CA ARG A 3 -18.04 13.96 40.39
C ARG A 3 -17.78 12.45 40.46
N PRO A 4 -18.35 11.62 39.57
CA PRO A 4 -18.05 10.19 39.57
C PRO A 4 -16.54 10.01 39.30
N ALA A 5 -15.88 9.25 40.16
CA ALA A 5 -14.47 8.90 40.00
C ALA A 5 -14.19 8.31 38.61
N PRO A 6 -13.02 8.57 38.01
CA PRO A 6 -12.63 7.97 36.76
C PRO A 6 -12.55 6.45 36.97
N ARG A 7 -13.47 5.70 36.36
CA ARG A 7 -13.44 4.23 36.35
C ARG A 7 -12.07 3.78 35.83
N THR A 8 -11.41 2.88 36.56
CA THR A 8 -10.12 2.26 36.21
C THR A 8 -10.14 1.73 34.76
N PRO A 9 -8.99 1.71 34.06
CA PRO A 9 -8.89 1.26 32.66
C PRO A 9 -9.42 -0.17 32.41
N ALA A 10 -9.47 -1.01 33.45
CA ALA A 10 -9.99 -2.38 33.39
C ALA A 10 -11.51 -2.44 33.11
N ALA A 11 -12.30 -1.46 33.56
CA ALA A 11 -13.75 -1.44 33.37
C ALA A 11 -14.19 -1.12 31.93
N LEU A 12 -13.27 -0.67 31.06
CA LEU A 12 -13.57 -0.37 29.66
C LEU A 12 -13.82 -1.64 28.81
N LEU A 13 -13.40 -2.83 29.29
CA LEU A 13 -13.29 -4.06 28.49
C LEU A 13 -14.22 -5.22 28.92
N ALA A 14 -14.86 -5.14 30.08
CA ALA A 14 -15.76 -6.20 30.54
C ALA A 14 -17.15 -6.05 29.90
N ILE A 15 -17.28 -6.49 28.65
CA ILE A 15 -18.60 -6.71 28.03
C ILE A 15 -19.11 -8.04 28.56
N ALA A 16 -20.27 -8.03 29.23
CA ALA A 16 -20.85 -9.24 29.80
C ALA A 16 -21.04 -10.30 28.71
N PRO A 17 -20.86 -11.61 28.99
CA PRO A 17 -20.95 -12.66 27.96
C PRO A 17 -22.23 -12.62 27.13
N VAL A 18 -23.37 -12.30 27.77
CA VAL A 18 -24.67 -12.13 27.08
C VAL A 18 -24.66 -10.95 26.13
N GLU A 19 -24.12 -9.80 26.53
CA GLU A 19 -24.00 -8.62 25.68
C GLU A 19 -23.05 -8.85 24.50
N ARG A 20 -21.94 -9.57 24.74
CA ARG A 20 -20.99 -9.97 23.71
C ARG A 20 -21.65 -10.83 22.65
N ARG A 21 -22.38 -11.88 23.04
CA ARG A 21 -23.14 -12.74 22.11
C ARG A 21 -24.19 -11.96 21.31
N ARG A 22 -24.87 -11.00 21.95
CA ARG A 22 -25.84 -10.12 21.27
C ARG A 22 -25.17 -9.22 20.23
N LEU A 23 -24.00 -8.65 20.56
CA LEU A 23 -23.19 -7.85 19.63
C LEU A 23 -22.73 -8.67 18.44
N GLN A 24 -22.15 -9.84 18.68
CA GLN A 24 -21.71 -10.79 17.65
C GLN A 24 -22.85 -11.15 16.70
N SER A 25 -23.97 -11.61 17.25
CA SER A 25 -25.17 -11.97 16.48
C SER A 25 -25.71 -10.80 15.66
N ARG A 26 -25.76 -9.59 16.21
CA ARG A 26 -26.23 -8.39 15.49
C ARG A 26 -25.30 -8.00 14.35
N LEU A 27 -23.99 -8.04 14.58
CA LEU A 27 -22.99 -7.70 13.58
C LEU A 27 -23.01 -8.70 12.42
N LEU A 28 -22.98 -10.00 12.71
CA LEU A 28 -22.95 -11.06 11.70
C LEU A 28 -24.25 -11.12 10.89
N ARG A 29 -25.43 -10.92 11.52
CA ARG A 29 -26.70 -10.79 10.78
C ARG A 29 -26.70 -9.58 9.85
N TRP A 30 -26.21 -8.44 10.31
CA TRP A 30 -26.09 -7.25 9.45
C TRP A 30 -25.12 -7.50 8.29
N TYR A 31 -23.97 -8.13 8.55
CA TYR A 31 -22.97 -8.42 7.53
C TYR A 31 -23.52 -9.32 6.42
N ARG A 32 -24.18 -10.43 6.78
CA ARG A 32 -24.82 -11.33 5.80
C ARG A 32 -25.82 -10.64 4.86
N ARG A 33 -26.50 -9.59 5.34
CA ARG A 33 -27.47 -8.83 4.53
C ARG A 33 -26.84 -7.70 3.72
N CYS A 34 -25.75 -7.10 4.21
CA CYS A 34 -25.25 -5.81 3.73
C CYS A 34 -23.83 -5.85 3.14
N ALA A 35 -23.14 -6.99 3.24
CA ALA A 35 -21.79 -7.15 2.72
C ALA A 35 -21.76 -6.81 1.22
N ARG A 36 -20.80 -5.97 0.82
CA ARG A 36 -20.49 -5.84 -0.61
C ARG A 36 -20.01 -7.17 -1.15
N ASP A 37 -20.56 -7.53 -2.29
CA ASP A 37 -20.04 -8.59 -3.14
C ASP A 37 -18.71 -8.12 -3.76
N LEU A 38 -17.63 -8.78 -3.40
CA LEU A 38 -16.26 -8.44 -3.81
C LEU A 38 -15.56 -9.72 -4.26
N PRO A 39 -14.73 -9.69 -5.32
CA PRO A 39 -14.12 -10.91 -5.87
C PRO A 39 -13.40 -11.78 -4.83
N TRP A 40 -12.63 -11.17 -3.94
CA TRP A 40 -11.89 -11.86 -2.87
C TRP A 40 -12.75 -12.35 -1.70
N ARG A 41 -14.06 -12.04 -1.67
CA ARG A 41 -15.00 -12.60 -0.69
C ARG A 41 -15.72 -13.86 -1.19
N ARG A 42 -15.60 -14.17 -2.49
CA ARG A 42 -16.22 -15.35 -3.11
C ARG A 42 -15.35 -16.60 -3.00
N THR A 43 -14.21 -16.51 -2.31
CA THR A 43 -13.20 -17.55 -2.21
C THR A 43 -12.65 -17.63 -0.80
N ARG A 44 -12.18 -18.83 -0.41
CA ARG A 44 -11.38 -19.05 0.79
C ARG A 44 -9.94 -19.47 0.46
N ASP A 45 -9.56 -19.42 -0.83
CA ASP A 45 -8.21 -19.73 -1.28
C ASP A 45 -7.19 -18.80 -0.58
N PRO A 46 -6.24 -19.34 0.23
CA PRO A 46 -5.26 -18.55 0.95
C PRO A 46 -4.46 -17.62 0.04
N TYR A 47 -4.18 -18.05 -1.21
CA TYR A 47 -3.46 -17.23 -2.18
C TYR A 47 -4.24 -15.97 -2.54
N GLN A 48 -5.51 -16.13 -2.92
CA GLN A 48 -6.36 -15.03 -3.35
C GLN A 48 -6.70 -14.09 -2.20
N VAL A 49 -7.00 -14.64 -1.01
CA VAL A 49 -7.23 -13.86 0.21
C VAL A 49 -5.99 -13.02 0.51
N TRP A 50 -4.80 -13.63 0.54
CA TRP A 50 -3.56 -12.93 0.82
C TRP A 50 -3.24 -11.82 -0.19
N VAL A 51 -3.35 -12.09 -1.49
CA VAL A 51 -3.14 -11.07 -2.54
C VAL A 51 -4.07 -9.89 -2.33
N SER A 52 -5.35 -10.14 -2.05
CA SER A 52 -6.33 -9.07 -1.83
C SER A 52 -6.00 -8.23 -0.59
N GLU A 53 -5.62 -8.87 0.52
CA GLU A 53 -5.25 -8.20 1.76
C GLU A 53 -4.00 -7.33 1.59
N VAL A 54 -2.99 -7.80 0.84
CA VAL A 54 -1.81 -6.99 0.53
C VAL A 54 -2.18 -5.79 -0.35
N MET A 55 -3.03 -5.98 -1.36
CA MET A 55 -3.48 -4.89 -2.23
C MET A 55 -4.31 -3.84 -1.48
N LEU A 56 -5.14 -4.25 -0.53
CA LEU A 56 -6.02 -3.36 0.25
C LEU A 56 -5.29 -2.51 1.29
N GLN A 57 -4.01 -2.79 1.57
CA GLN A 57 -3.19 -1.95 2.44
C GLN A 57 -3.09 -0.52 1.90
N GLN A 58 -3.71 0.43 2.60
CA GLN A 58 -3.71 1.86 2.25
C GLN A 58 -4.25 2.14 0.83
N THR A 59 -5.06 1.25 0.26
CA THR A 59 -5.63 1.39 -1.08
C THR A 59 -7.15 1.17 -1.02
N GLN A 60 -7.91 1.94 -1.79
CA GLN A 60 -9.38 1.84 -1.78
C GLN A 60 -9.86 0.60 -2.53
N VAL A 61 -10.94 -0.03 -2.05
CA VAL A 61 -11.57 -1.22 -2.65
C VAL A 61 -11.81 -1.05 -4.17
N ARG A 62 -12.43 0.07 -4.58
CA ARG A 62 -12.71 0.37 -6.00
C ARG A 62 -11.46 0.42 -6.88
N THR A 63 -10.31 0.77 -6.29
CA THR A 63 -9.03 0.82 -7.00
C THR A 63 -8.42 -0.58 -7.08
N VAL A 64 -8.58 -1.39 -6.04
CA VAL A 64 -7.99 -2.74 -5.95
C VAL A 64 -8.69 -3.73 -6.89
N GLU A 65 -10.00 -3.65 -7.03
CA GLU A 65 -10.79 -4.63 -7.79
C GLU A 65 -10.27 -4.96 -9.21
N PRO A 66 -10.04 -3.98 -10.10
CA PRO A 66 -9.50 -4.28 -11.43
C PRO A 66 -8.05 -4.76 -11.39
N TYR A 67 -7.27 -4.43 -10.35
CA TYR A 67 -5.90 -4.91 -10.20
C TYR A 67 -5.86 -6.35 -9.71
N PHE A 68 -6.71 -6.70 -8.75
CA PHE A 68 -6.83 -8.06 -8.24
C PHE A 68 -7.14 -9.04 -9.36
N GLN A 69 -8.14 -8.73 -10.20
CA GLN A 69 -8.53 -9.57 -11.33
C GLN A 69 -7.38 -9.77 -12.33
N ARG A 70 -6.74 -8.68 -12.78
CA ARG A 70 -5.60 -8.77 -13.72
C ARG A 70 -4.39 -9.49 -13.12
N PHE A 71 -4.13 -9.28 -11.83
CA PHE A 71 -3.00 -9.90 -11.15
C PHE A 71 -3.18 -11.41 -11.05
N LEU A 72 -4.39 -11.88 -10.71
CA LEU A 72 -4.69 -13.30 -10.70
C LEU A 72 -4.76 -13.90 -12.11
N ALA A 73 -5.13 -13.13 -13.14
CA ALA A 73 -5.02 -13.61 -14.52
C ALA A 73 -3.55 -13.83 -14.93
N ALA A 74 -2.65 -12.91 -14.55
CA ALA A 74 -1.22 -13.02 -14.82
C ALA A 74 -0.52 -14.10 -13.96
N PHE A 75 -0.95 -14.22 -12.70
CA PHE A 75 -0.40 -15.13 -11.71
C PHE A 75 -1.54 -15.93 -11.06
N PRO A 76 -2.09 -16.95 -11.73
CA PRO A 76 -3.25 -17.70 -11.23
C PRO A 76 -2.94 -18.56 -10.01
N THR A 77 -1.66 -18.86 -9.74
CA THR A 77 -1.25 -19.68 -8.61
C THR A 77 -0.05 -19.07 -7.90
N ILE A 78 0.10 -19.44 -6.63
CA ILE A 78 1.30 -19.10 -5.83
C ILE A 78 2.60 -19.53 -6.51
N ARG A 79 2.61 -20.66 -7.22
CA ARG A 79 3.79 -21.14 -7.97
C ARG A 79 4.09 -20.27 -9.17
N ARG A 80 3.07 -19.85 -9.92
CA ARG A 80 3.27 -18.93 -11.05
C ARG A 80 3.78 -17.57 -10.58
N LEU A 81 3.28 -17.07 -9.44
CA LEU A 81 3.81 -15.86 -8.82
C LEU A 81 5.27 -16.05 -8.36
N ALA A 82 5.59 -17.15 -7.69
CA ALA A 82 6.93 -17.45 -7.18
C ALA A 82 7.99 -17.64 -8.29
N ALA A 83 7.58 -18.09 -9.47
CA ALA A 83 8.44 -18.30 -10.62
C ALA A 83 8.60 -17.05 -11.50
N ALA A 84 7.79 -16.01 -11.28
CA ALA A 84 7.84 -14.79 -12.06
C ALA A 84 9.11 -13.99 -11.79
N SER A 85 9.56 -13.19 -12.77
CA SER A 85 10.57 -12.19 -12.47
C SER A 85 9.93 -11.06 -11.64
N ILE A 86 10.73 -10.43 -10.77
CA ILE A 86 10.23 -9.30 -9.99
C ILE A 86 9.74 -8.15 -10.88
N ASP A 87 10.32 -7.97 -12.08
CA ASP A 87 9.86 -6.94 -13.02
C ASP A 87 8.46 -7.25 -13.56
N GLN A 88 8.13 -8.51 -13.85
CA GLN A 88 6.77 -8.93 -14.23
C GLN A 88 5.77 -8.61 -13.10
N VAL A 89 6.12 -8.90 -11.85
CA VAL A 89 5.26 -8.61 -10.69
C VAL A 89 5.08 -7.11 -10.49
N LEU A 90 6.15 -6.32 -10.57
CA LEU A 90 6.08 -4.86 -10.41
C LEU A 90 5.29 -4.19 -11.54
N LEU A 91 5.35 -4.74 -12.76
CA LEU A 91 4.52 -4.31 -13.89
C LEU A 91 3.04 -4.59 -13.64
N ALA A 92 2.68 -5.78 -13.17
CA ALA A 92 1.29 -6.09 -12.81
C ALA A 92 0.78 -5.20 -11.66
N TRP A 93 1.68 -4.77 -10.76
CA TRP A 93 1.39 -3.88 -9.63
C TRP A 93 1.38 -2.38 -10.00
N GLN A 94 1.84 -2.02 -11.20
CA GLN A 94 2.11 -0.63 -11.58
C GLN A 94 0.87 0.26 -11.45
N GLY A 95 1.01 1.35 -10.67
CA GLY A 95 -0.08 2.29 -10.39
C GLY A 95 -0.82 2.05 -9.07
N LEU A 96 -0.68 0.88 -8.41
CA LEU A 96 -1.21 0.68 -7.04
C LEU A 96 -0.40 1.43 -5.97
N GLY A 97 0.84 1.84 -6.28
CA GLY A 97 1.75 2.46 -5.33
C GLY A 97 2.23 1.52 -4.23
N TYR A 98 3.08 2.03 -3.34
CA TYR A 98 3.66 1.27 -2.21
C TYR A 98 4.29 -0.05 -2.68
N TYR A 99 5.21 0.03 -3.64
CA TYR A 99 5.79 -1.13 -4.35
C TYR A 99 6.59 -2.10 -3.47
N SER A 100 6.97 -1.69 -2.25
CA SER A 100 7.49 -2.63 -1.25
C SER A 100 6.51 -3.77 -0.96
N ARG A 101 5.19 -3.52 -1.04
CA ARG A 101 4.16 -4.55 -0.90
C ARG A 101 4.31 -5.65 -1.95
N ALA A 102 4.47 -5.28 -3.22
CA ALA A 102 4.65 -6.22 -4.32
C ALA A 102 5.94 -7.04 -4.17
N ARG A 103 7.05 -6.38 -3.78
CA ARG A 103 8.32 -7.05 -3.55
C ARG A 103 8.23 -8.05 -2.41
N ASN A 104 7.68 -7.64 -1.27
CA ASN A 104 7.54 -8.51 -0.11
C ASN A 104 6.56 -9.66 -0.39
N LEU A 105 5.46 -9.40 -1.11
CA LEU A 105 4.53 -10.43 -1.60
C LEU A 105 5.28 -11.46 -2.44
N HIS A 106 6.10 -11.01 -3.39
CA HIS A 106 6.87 -11.89 -4.27
C HIS A 106 7.93 -12.70 -3.50
N GLU A 107 8.63 -12.08 -2.55
CA GLU A 107 9.62 -12.73 -1.70
C GLU A 107 8.97 -13.83 -0.83
N ALA A 108 7.87 -13.49 -0.16
CA ALA A 108 7.08 -14.46 0.61
C ALA A 108 6.49 -15.57 -0.28
N ALA A 109 6.06 -15.23 -1.51
CA ALA A 109 5.54 -16.21 -2.46
C ALA A 109 6.63 -17.19 -2.89
N THR A 110 7.85 -16.70 -3.07
CA THR A 110 9.03 -17.53 -3.35
C THR A 110 9.30 -18.51 -2.21
N ILE A 111 9.14 -18.10 -0.95
CA ILE A 111 9.31 -18.98 0.21
C ILE A 111 8.25 -20.09 0.22
N ILE A 112 6.97 -19.74 0.11
CA ILE A 112 5.85 -20.69 0.15
C ILE A 112 5.88 -21.63 -1.06
N GLY A 113 6.07 -21.06 -2.26
CA GLY A 113 5.96 -21.75 -3.55
C GLY A 113 7.04 -22.79 -3.83
N ARG A 114 8.14 -22.80 -3.06
CA ARG A 114 9.23 -23.79 -3.17
C ARG A 114 8.82 -25.21 -2.71
N THR A 115 7.80 -25.33 -1.85
CA THR A 115 7.40 -26.62 -1.29
C THR A 115 6.53 -27.45 -2.25
N ARG A 116 6.73 -28.78 -2.27
CA ARG A 116 5.91 -29.74 -3.02
C ARG A 116 5.40 -30.85 -2.09
N PRO A 117 4.09 -30.95 -1.83
CA PRO A 117 3.02 -30.00 -2.18
C PRO A 117 3.20 -28.63 -1.50
N VAL A 118 2.47 -27.61 -1.96
CA VAL A 118 2.51 -26.28 -1.30
C VAL A 118 2.02 -26.43 0.14
N ARG A 119 2.85 -26.02 1.10
CA ARG A 119 2.49 -25.98 2.52
C ARG A 119 2.17 -24.55 2.92
N TRP A 120 0.90 -24.28 3.16
CA TRP A 120 0.44 -22.98 3.64
C TRP A 120 0.70 -22.83 5.14
N PRO A 121 1.09 -21.63 5.61
CA PRO A 121 0.96 -21.29 7.02
C PRO A 121 -0.51 -21.37 7.43
N THR A 122 -0.80 -22.04 8.55
CA THR A 122 -2.18 -22.26 9.03
C THR A 122 -2.57 -21.35 10.19
N ASP A 123 -1.60 -20.64 10.78
CA ASP A 123 -1.82 -19.72 11.89
C ASP A 123 -1.16 -18.35 11.65
N ALA A 124 -1.65 -17.36 12.38
CA ALA A 124 -1.23 -15.97 12.26
C ALA A 124 0.25 -15.75 12.61
N ASP A 125 0.84 -16.53 13.51
CA ASP A 125 2.25 -16.34 13.87
C ASP A 125 3.15 -16.78 12.71
N ALA A 126 2.83 -17.93 12.10
CA ALA A 126 3.52 -18.42 10.90
C ALA A 126 3.32 -17.48 9.70
N TRP A 127 2.13 -16.90 9.52
CA TRP A 127 1.92 -15.86 8.51
C TRP A 127 2.76 -14.60 8.79
N GLN A 128 2.81 -14.15 10.04
CA GLN A 128 3.53 -12.92 10.43
C GLN A 128 5.05 -13.04 10.28
N ALA A 129 5.60 -14.25 10.26
CA ALA A 129 7.01 -14.49 9.99
C ALA A 129 7.41 -14.20 8.53
N LEU A 130 6.44 -14.08 7.61
CA LEU A 130 6.71 -13.86 6.19
C LEU A 130 7.02 -12.38 5.86
N PRO A 131 7.87 -12.12 4.85
CA PRO A 131 8.18 -10.77 4.38
C PRO A 131 6.91 -9.94 4.10
N GLY A 132 6.83 -8.76 4.72
CA GLY A 132 5.73 -7.80 4.51
C GLY A 132 4.37 -8.20 5.11
N VAL A 133 4.29 -9.31 5.85
CA VAL A 133 3.07 -9.71 6.55
C VAL A 133 3.11 -9.18 7.98
N GLY A 134 2.40 -8.07 8.22
CA GLY A 134 2.21 -7.55 9.57
C GLY A 134 1.09 -8.26 10.33
N ARG A 135 1.01 -8.01 11.64
CA ARG A 135 0.00 -8.58 12.56
C ARG A 135 -1.44 -8.53 12.04
N TYR A 136 -1.85 -7.41 11.43
CA TYR A 136 -3.18 -7.30 10.81
C TYR A 136 -3.37 -8.32 9.68
N THR A 137 -2.46 -8.31 8.71
CA THR A 137 -2.55 -9.14 7.50
C THR A 137 -2.51 -10.62 7.88
N ALA A 138 -1.65 -11.00 8.82
CA ALA A 138 -1.58 -12.35 9.35
C ALA A 138 -2.92 -12.82 9.96
N ALA A 139 -3.48 -12.01 10.87
CA ALA A 139 -4.76 -12.33 11.50
C ALA A 139 -5.93 -12.36 10.49
N ALA A 140 -5.92 -11.46 9.51
CA ALA A 140 -6.93 -11.44 8.45
C ALA A 140 -6.89 -12.73 7.63
N ILE A 141 -5.72 -13.14 7.13
CA ILE A 141 -5.57 -14.36 6.33
C ILE A 141 -5.94 -15.60 7.17
N ALA A 142 -5.38 -15.72 8.38
CA ALA A 142 -5.60 -16.89 9.21
C ALA A 142 -7.07 -17.05 9.62
N SER A 143 -7.78 -15.96 9.92
CA SER A 143 -9.20 -16.03 10.25
C SER A 143 -10.11 -16.27 9.04
N ILE A 144 -9.78 -15.71 7.86
CA ILE A 144 -10.62 -15.83 6.66
C ILE A 144 -10.42 -17.17 5.96
N ALA A 145 -9.18 -17.59 5.76
CA ALA A 145 -8.84 -18.78 4.96
C ALA A 145 -8.74 -20.06 5.81
N PHE A 146 -8.45 -19.93 7.12
CA PHE A 146 -8.18 -21.09 8.00
C PHE A 146 -9.06 -21.14 9.25
N ASP A 147 -10.05 -20.25 9.38
CA ASP A 147 -10.95 -20.17 10.54
C ASP A 147 -10.24 -20.06 11.90
N GLN A 148 -8.98 -19.58 11.92
CA GLN A 148 -8.28 -19.37 13.19
C GLN A 148 -9.03 -18.28 13.99
N PRO A 149 -9.34 -18.51 15.28
CA PRO A 149 -10.06 -17.55 16.13
C PRO A 149 -9.15 -16.40 16.59
N VAL A 150 -8.59 -15.66 15.64
CA VAL A 150 -7.72 -14.51 15.84
C VAL A 150 -8.38 -13.23 15.30
N ALA A 151 -8.42 -12.19 16.11
CA ALA A 151 -9.01 -10.92 15.70
C ALA A 151 -8.05 -10.14 14.80
N ALA A 152 -8.58 -9.45 13.78
CA ALA A 152 -7.84 -8.50 12.96
C ALA A 152 -8.14 -7.06 13.40
N LEU A 153 -7.18 -6.14 13.22
CA LEU A 153 -7.35 -4.73 13.57
C LEU A 153 -6.72 -3.80 12.52
N ASP A 154 -7.49 -3.43 11.50
CA ASP A 154 -7.12 -2.38 10.55
C ASP A 154 -7.55 -0.97 11.03
N GLY A 155 -7.37 0.05 10.19
CA GLY A 155 -7.83 1.40 10.47
C GLY A 155 -9.36 1.54 10.62
N ASN A 156 -10.15 0.68 9.97
CA ASN A 156 -11.61 0.66 10.06
C ASN A 156 -12.07 0.08 11.40
N ILE A 157 -11.60 -1.12 11.74
CA ILE A 157 -11.90 -1.79 12.99
C ILE A 157 -11.42 -0.94 14.17
N ARG A 158 -10.20 -0.39 14.10
CA ARG A 158 -9.67 0.51 15.13
C ARG A 158 -10.63 1.69 15.42
N ARG A 159 -11.18 2.31 14.38
CA ARG A 159 -12.15 3.40 14.53
C ARG A 159 -13.48 2.92 15.14
N VAL A 160 -14.00 1.79 14.66
CA VAL A 160 -15.22 1.18 15.21
C VAL A 160 -15.06 0.89 16.69
N LEU A 161 -13.99 0.22 17.09
CA LEU A 161 -13.74 -0.17 18.47
C LEU A 161 -13.42 1.02 19.37
N ALA A 162 -12.66 2.01 18.88
CA ALA A 162 -12.43 3.25 19.63
C ALA A 162 -13.74 3.98 19.94
N ARG A 163 -14.68 4.05 18.98
CA ARG A 163 -16.02 4.63 19.19
C ARG A 163 -16.89 3.77 20.09
N LEU A 164 -16.89 2.46 19.91
CA LEU A 164 -17.65 1.52 20.73
C LEU A 164 -17.28 1.68 22.22
N ALA A 165 -15.97 1.78 22.51
CA ALA A 165 -15.43 1.91 23.85
C ALA A 165 -15.31 3.37 24.35
N ALA A 166 -15.60 4.37 23.51
CA ALA A 166 -15.40 5.80 23.76
C ALA A 166 -13.96 6.17 24.20
N VAL A 167 -12.97 5.64 23.48
CA VAL A 167 -11.54 5.94 23.67
C VAL A 167 -11.24 7.40 23.29
N ARG A 168 -10.80 8.20 24.26
CA ARG A 168 -10.50 9.63 24.10
C ARG A 168 -9.01 9.92 23.96
N GLU A 169 -8.18 8.91 24.11
CA GLU A 169 -6.74 8.99 23.89
C GLU A 169 -6.41 8.78 22.40
N PRO A 170 -5.25 9.28 21.90
CA PRO A 170 -4.85 9.09 20.51
C PRO A 170 -4.84 7.61 20.11
N ALA A 171 -5.62 7.26 19.09
CA ALA A 171 -5.85 5.86 18.73
C ALA A 171 -4.59 5.17 18.17
N ASP A 172 -3.58 5.94 17.77
CA ASP A 172 -2.27 5.48 17.31
C ASP A 172 -1.24 5.27 18.43
N ALA A 173 -1.55 5.67 19.66
CA ALA A 173 -0.66 5.46 20.80
C ALA A 173 -0.47 3.96 21.08
N PRO A 174 0.76 3.47 21.36
CA PRO A 174 1.03 2.05 21.57
C PRO A 174 0.13 1.38 22.62
N ALA A 175 -0.06 2.02 23.78
CA ALA A 175 -0.94 1.52 24.84
C ALA A 175 -2.41 1.41 24.39
N VAL A 176 -2.88 2.36 23.59
CA VAL A 176 -4.25 2.36 23.04
C VAL A 176 -4.40 1.28 21.97
N GLN A 177 -3.41 1.11 21.09
CA GLN A 177 -3.40 -0.01 20.13
C GLN A 177 -3.49 -1.35 20.87
N ALA A 178 -2.67 -1.57 21.90
CA ALA A 178 -2.70 -2.81 22.69
C ALA A 178 -4.06 -3.05 23.36
N ARG A 179 -4.73 -1.98 23.85
CA ARG A 179 -6.09 -2.07 24.40
C ARG A 179 -7.13 -2.42 23.32
N LEU A 180 -7.03 -1.83 22.13
CA LEU A 180 -7.95 -2.10 21.02
C LEU A 180 -7.77 -3.50 20.43
N TRP A 181 -6.54 -4.01 20.36
CA TRP A 181 -6.27 -5.41 19.99
C TRP A 181 -6.91 -6.38 20.99
N ARG A 182 -6.75 -6.15 22.30
CA ARG A 182 -7.42 -6.96 23.33
C ARG A 182 -8.94 -6.89 23.22
N LEU A 183 -9.50 -5.70 22.97
CA LEU A 183 -10.94 -5.54 22.76
C LEU A 183 -11.43 -6.30 21.52
N ALA A 184 -10.68 -6.24 20.41
CA ALA A 184 -11.00 -6.98 19.19
C ALA A 184 -11.04 -8.49 19.46
N GLN A 185 -10.02 -9.03 20.13
CA GLN A 185 -9.97 -10.45 20.50
C GLN A 185 -11.10 -10.85 21.44
N ASN A 186 -11.41 -10.03 22.45
CA ASN A 186 -12.49 -10.32 23.39
C ASN A 186 -13.88 -10.29 22.73
N LEU A 187 -14.06 -9.51 21.66
CA LEU A 187 -15.32 -9.39 20.94
C LEU A 187 -15.49 -10.43 19.84
N LEU A 188 -14.41 -11.01 19.35
CA LEU A 188 -14.40 -11.98 18.26
C LEU A 188 -15.38 -13.12 18.53
N ASP A 189 -16.14 -13.50 17.52
CA ASP A 189 -16.90 -14.74 17.53
C ASP A 189 -15.98 -15.89 17.08
N PRO A 190 -15.61 -16.83 17.96
CA PRO A 190 -14.71 -17.92 17.60
C PRO A 190 -15.34 -18.92 16.63
N ALA A 191 -16.67 -18.94 16.48
CA ALA A 191 -17.34 -19.83 15.54
C ALA A 191 -17.35 -19.29 14.10
N ALA A 192 -17.08 -17.99 13.91
CA ALA A 192 -17.06 -17.34 12.61
C ALA A 192 -16.04 -16.18 12.57
N PRO A 193 -14.74 -16.44 12.84
CA PRO A 193 -13.77 -15.38 13.08
C PRO A 193 -13.49 -14.55 11.82
N GLY A 194 -13.41 -15.19 10.65
CA GLY A 194 -13.25 -14.53 9.36
C GLY A 194 -14.40 -13.58 9.05
N ASP A 195 -15.64 -14.07 9.13
CA ASP A 195 -16.84 -13.25 8.91
C ASP A 195 -16.96 -12.11 9.92
N PHE A 196 -16.63 -12.36 11.18
CA PHE A 196 -16.67 -11.33 12.22
C PHE A 196 -15.67 -10.20 11.95
N ASN A 197 -14.42 -10.56 11.60
CA ASN A 197 -13.39 -9.60 11.23
C ASN A 197 -13.83 -8.79 10.01
N GLN A 198 -14.28 -9.46 8.94
CA GLN A 198 -14.76 -8.79 7.73
C GLN A 198 -15.99 -7.91 7.99
N ALA A 199 -16.88 -8.32 8.90
CA ALA A 199 -18.04 -7.53 9.30
C ALA A 199 -17.64 -6.23 10.01
N LEU A 200 -16.63 -6.25 10.88
CA LEU A 200 -16.10 -5.04 11.51
C LEU A 200 -15.43 -4.11 10.47
N MET A 201 -14.68 -4.68 9.51
CA MET A 201 -14.09 -3.89 8.41
C MET A 201 -15.20 -3.24 7.56
N GLU A 202 -16.22 -3.99 7.18
CA GLU A 202 -17.35 -3.52 6.38
C GLU A 202 -18.16 -2.46 7.12
N LEU A 203 -18.39 -2.65 8.42
CA LEU A 203 -19.07 -1.67 9.27
C LEU A 203 -18.30 -0.36 9.32
N GLY A 204 -16.98 -0.43 9.51
CA GLY A 204 -16.12 0.75 9.48
C GLY A 204 -16.14 1.43 8.11
N ALA A 205 -16.09 0.66 7.03
CA ALA A 205 -16.04 1.18 5.67
C ALA A 205 -17.35 1.88 5.25
N ARG A 206 -18.52 1.36 5.63
CA ARG A 206 -19.81 1.80 5.08
C ARG A 206 -20.72 2.57 6.04
N VAL A 207 -20.61 2.32 7.35
CA VAL A 207 -21.55 2.86 8.34
C VAL A 207 -20.84 3.74 9.34
N CYS A 208 -19.82 3.19 10.02
CA CYS A 208 -19.01 3.89 11.00
C CYS A 208 -17.86 4.63 10.29
N THR A 209 -18.17 5.48 9.32
CA THR A 209 -17.21 6.20 8.46
C THR A 209 -16.44 7.29 9.22
N PRO A 210 -15.27 7.75 8.72
CA PRO A 210 -14.47 8.77 9.40
C PRO A 210 -15.22 10.08 9.66
N ARG A 211 -16.05 10.52 8.71
CA ARG A 211 -16.88 11.73 8.80
C ARG A 211 -18.33 11.34 8.60
N ALA A 212 -19.24 11.94 9.37
CA ALA A 212 -20.69 11.71 9.28
C ALA A 212 -21.07 10.20 9.31
N PRO A 213 -20.70 9.45 10.36
CA PRO A 213 -21.09 8.05 10.48
C PRO A 213 -22.61 7.91 10.55
N ALA A 214 -23.15 6.91 9.85
CA ALA A 214 -24.58 6.59 9.80
C ALA A 214 -25.04 5.87 11.09
N CYS A 215 -24.91 6.55 12.24
CA CYS A 215 -25.14 5.93 13.54
C CYS A 215 -26.55 5.38 13.71
N ARG A 216 -27.57 6.00 13.08
CA ARG A 216 -28.97 5.57 13.17
C ARG A 216 -29.19 4.14 12.64
N THR A 217 -28.47 3.75 11.58
CA THR A 217 -28.56 2.42 10.96
C THR A 217 -27.49 1.45 11.44
N CYS A 218 -26.65 1.85 12.39
CA CYS A 218 -25.55 1.02 12.87
C CYS A 218 -26.05 -0.14 13.75
N PRO A 219 -25.71 -1.42 13.43
CA PRO A 219 -26.15 -2.58 14.21
C PRO A 219 -25.60 -2.57 15.65
N LEU A 220 -24.54 -1.82 15.91
CA LEU A 220 -23.89 -1.70 17.22
C LEU A 220 -24.29 -0.44 17.99
N ARG A 221 -25.21 0.40 17.46
CA ARG A 221 -25.55 1.71 18.04
C ARG A 221 -25.93 1.62 19.52
N ALA A 222 -26.77 0.64 19.88
CA ALA A 222 -27.27 0.47 21.24
C ALA A 222 -26.16 0.25 22.30
N HIS A 223 -25.00 -0.25 21.87
CA HIS A 223 -23.85 -0.53 22.74
C HIS A 223 -22.70 0.48 22.53
N CYS A 224 -22.85 1.43 21.61
CA CYS A 224 -21.80 2.38 21.27
C CYS A 224 -21.75 3.53 22.27
N ARG A 225 -20.72 3.53 23.13
CA ARG A 225 -20.53 4.57 24.15
C ARG A 225 -20.30 5.94 23.53
N ALA A 226 -19.57 6.05 22.40
CA ALA A 226 -19.40 7.32 21.71
C ALA A 226 -20.72 7.84 21.14
N ALA A 227 -21.56 6.98 20.54
CA ALA A 227 -22.86 7.40 20.01
C ALA A 227 -23.81 7.89 21.11
N ARG A 228 -23.83 7.20 22.27
CA ARG A 228 -24.60 7.63 23.44
C ARG A 228 -24.14 8.98 23.99
N ALA A 229 -22.84 9.27 23.90
CA ALA A 229 -22.24 10.52 24.39
C ALA A 229 -22.11 11.62 23.31
N GLY A 230 -22.55 11.38 22.06
CA GLY A 230 -22.38 12.33 20.95
C GLY A 230 -20.93 12.53 20.46
N LEU A 231 -20.01 11.62 20.78
CA LEU A 231 -18.56 11.76 20.54
C LEU A 231 -18.05 11.10 19.26
N GLN A 232 -18.92 10.49 18.45
CA GLN A 232 -18.54 9.72 17.27
C GLN A 232 -17.75 10.52 16.22
N GLN A 233 -17.93 11.85 16.14
CA GLN A 233 -17.17 12.71 15.22
C GLN A 233 -15.76 13.03 15.75
N ALA A 234 -15.59 13.11 17.07
CA ALA A 234 -14.32 13.41 17.72
C ALA A 234 -13.42 12.18 17.91
N ILE A 235 -13.99 10.98 17.84
CA ILE A 235 -13.29 9.70 18.02
C ILE A 235 -13.14 8.99 16.67
N PRO A 236 -11.95 8.47 16.31
CA PRO A 236 -10.73 8.41 17.11
C PRO A 236 -10.00 9.75 17.20
N VAL A 237 -9.44 10.02 18.38
CA VAL A 237 -8.49 11.12 18.56
C VAL A 237 -7.25 10.83 17.73
N ARG A 238 -6.79 11.84 16.98
CA ARG A 238 -5.60 11.78 16.13
C ARG A 238 -4.55 12.70 16.70
N ARG A 239 -3.29 12.30 16.63
CA ARG A 239 -2.18 13.22 16.89
C ARG A 239 -2.13 14.28 15.78
N PRO A 240 -1.78 15.54 16.11
CA PRO A 240 -1.45 16.54 15.10
C PRO A 240 -0.39 15.98 14.16
N ARG A 241 -0.62 16.09 12.86
CA ARG A 241 0.34 15.64 11.85
C ARG A 241 1.25 16.80 11.49
N ARG A 242 2.57 16.63 11.62
CA ARG A 242 3.54 17.60 11.10
C ARG A 242 3.36 17.73 9.58
N ALA A 243 3.56 18.93 9.05
CA ALA A 243 3.56 19.15 7.61
C ALA A 243 4.57 18.21 6.94
N ALA A 244 4.18 17.60 5.82
CA ALA A 244 5.09 16.75 5.08
C ALA A 244 6.22 17.62 4.49
N PRO A 245 7.50 17.22 4.65
CA PRO A 245 8.62 17.97 4.10
C PRO A 245 8.47 18.13 2.59
N GLN A 246 8.79 19.32 2.10
CA GLN A 246 8.98 19.59 0.67
C GLN A 246 10.42 19.20 0.32
N VAL A 247 10.58 18.37 -0.70
CA VAL A 247 11.88 17.91 -1.19
C VAL A 247 11.99 18.32 -2.65
N SER A 248 13.15 18.85 -3.03
CA SER A 248 13.46 19.15 -4.42
C SER A 248 14.39 18.08 -4.99
N ALA A 249 14.31 17.85 -6.29
CA ALA A 249 15.17 16.89 -6.97
C ALA A 249 15.43 17.31 -8.41
N LEU A 250 16.54 16.81 -8.96
CA LEU A 250 16.94 16.93 -10.34
C LEU A 250 16.92 15.56 -11.02
N ALA A 251 16.35 15.47 -12.22
CA ALA A 251 16.48 14.29 -13.08
C ALA A 251 17.14 14.63 -14.41
N ALA A 252 17.97 13.71 -14.90
CA ALA A 252 18.67 13.84 -16.17
C ALA A 252 18.14 12.82 -17.19
N ALA A 253 17.45 13.29 -18.21
CA ALA A 253 17.15 12.53 -19.41
C ALA A 253 18.36 12.57 -20.34
N ILE A 254 19.30 11.65 -20.11
CA ILE A 254 20.52 11.53 -20.91
C ILE A 254 20.18 10.83 -22.21
N ARG A 255 20.34 11.53 -23.34
CA ARG A 255 20.05 11.02 -24.68
C ARG A 255 21.32 10.55 -25.39
N HIS A 256 21.24 9.36 -25.99
CA HIS A 256 22.25 8.77 -26.85
C HIS A 256 21.56 7.94 -27.94
N ASP A 257 21.82 8.26 -29.22
CA ASP A 257 21.30 7.52 -30.38
C ASP A 257 19.77 7.30 -30.36
N GLY A 258 19.04 8.36 -30.02
CA GLY A 258 17.58 8.33 -29.93
C GLY A 258 17.02 7.60 -28.69
N ARG A 259 17.90 7.05 -27.84
CA ARG A 259 17.55 6.34 -26.61
C ARG A 259 17.89 7.17 -25.38
N TYR A 260 17.25 6.84 -24.27
CA TYR A 260 17.44 7.48 -22.97
C TYR A 260 17.92 6.48 -21.92
N LEU A 261 18.88 6.90 -21.10
CA LEU A 261 19.37 6.09 -20.00
C LEU A 261 18.34 6.05 -18.87
N LEU A 262 17.88 4.84 -18.54
CA LEU A 262 17.14 4.56 -17.32
C LEU A 262 17.99 3.69 -16.40
N LEU A 263 17.86 3.93 -15.10
CA LEU A 263 18.53 3.17 -14.05
C LEU A 263 17.49 2.43 -13.23
N ARG A 264 17.80 1.19 -12.84
CA ARG A 264 17.06 0.50 -11.79
C ARG A 264 17.51 1.04 -10.45
N ARG A 265 16.58 1.50 -9.63
CA ARG A 265 16.89 1.96 -8.27
C ARG A 265 17.30 0.78 -7.40
N GLY A 266 18.18 1.03 -6.43
CA GLY A 266 18.62 0.02 -5.47
C GLY A 266 17.48 -0.65 -4.70
N PRO A 267 17.79 -1.73 -3.95
CA PRO A 267 16.77 -2.55 -3.26
C PRO A 267 16.09 -1.84 -2.07
N ARG A 268 16.65 -0.72 -1.61
CA ARG A 268 16.18 0.07 -0.46
C ARG A 268 15.96 1.53 -0.86
N GLY A 269 15.16 2.23 -0.06
CA GLY A 269 14.86 3.65 -0.27
C GLY A 269 13.62 3.92 -1.12
N LEU A 270 13.45 5.18 -1.51
CA LEU A 270 12.29 5.67 -2.24
C LEU A 270 12.24 5.04 -3.64
N LEU A 271 11.08 4.47 -4.00
CA LEU A 271 10.87 3.82 -5.31
C LEU A 271 11.87 2.70 -5.63
N ALA A 272 12.42 2.05 -4.60
CA ALA A 272 13.38 0.95 -4.73
C ALA A 272 12.96 -0.10 -5.77
N GLY A 273 13.92 -0.67 -6.51
CA GLY A 273 13.70 -1.69 -7.53
C GLY A 273 12.94 -1.24 -8.79
N LEU A 274 12.39 -0.02 -8.82
CA LEU A 274 11.75 0.55 -10.02
C LEU A 274 12.77 1.24 -10.91
N TRP A 275 12.41 1.35 -12.19
CA TRP A 275 13.18 2.06 -13.19
C TRP A 275 12.82 3.55 -13.19
N GLY A 276 13.76 4.38 -13.61
CA GLY A 276 13.56 5.82 -13.74
C GLY A 276 14.78 6.53 -14.31
N LEU A 277 14.63 7.83 -14.54
CA LEU A 277 15.75 8.68 -14.92
C LEU A 277 16.76 8.77 -13.76
N PRO A 278 18.08 8.90 -14.06
CA PRO A 278 19.07 9.31 -13.06
C PRO A 278 18.60 10.55 -12.31
N MET A 279 18.41 10.43 -11.00
CA MET A 279 17.80 11.46 -10.16
C MET A 279 18.56 11.63 -8.84
N VAL A 280 18.71 12.88 -8.40
CA VAL A 280 19.25 13.22 -7.08
C VAL A 280 18.33 14.19 -6.35
N GLU A 281 18.18 14.05 -5.04
CA GLU A 281 17.52 15.07 -4.20
C GLU A 281 18.47 16.27 -4.00
N THR A 282 17.93 17.48 -3.94
CA THR A 282 18.68 18.73 -3.75
C THR A 282 18.24 19.44 -2.46
N PRO A 283 19.11 20.27 -1.84
CA PRO A 283 18.77 21.02 -0.64
C PRO A 283 17.59 21.99 -0.82
N GLY A 284 17.41 22.54 -2.02
CA GLY A 284 16.24 23.37 -2.34
C GLY A 284 15.94 23.51 -3.85
N PRO A 285 14.82 24.20 -4.20
CA PRO A 285 14.40 24.41 -5.58
C PRO A 285 15.33 25.36 -6.36
N CYS A 286 15.91 26.34 -5.67
CA CYS A 286 16.85 27.32 -6.23
C CYS A 286 18.16 26.69 -6.73
N ASP A 287 18.48 25.47 -6.30
CA ASP A 287 19.68 24.74 -6.71
C ASP A 287 19.51 23.96 -8.02
N ALA A 288 18.32 24.02 -8.64
CA ALA A 288 18.00 23.25 -9.84
C ALA A 288 18.60 23.84 -11.13
N THR A 289 19.93 23.96 -11.19
CA THR A 289 20.67 24.53 -12.33
C THR A 289 21.28 23.47 -13.24
N ALA A 290 21.59 23.85 -14.48
CA ALA A 290 22.38 23.06 -15.43
C ALA A 290 23.72 22.57 -14.84
N ALA A 291 24.40 23.41 -14.06
CA ALA A 291 25.66 23.06 -13.41
C ALA A 291 25.47 22.03 -12.29
N ALA A 292 24.44 22.22 -11.46
CA ALA A 292 24.08 21.27 -10.41
C ALA A 292 23.73 19.89 -11.00
N LEU A 293 22.97 19.85 -12.11
CA LEU A 293 22.67 18.61 -12.83
C LEU A 293 23.95 17.89 -13.29
N ARG A 294 24.88 18.60 -13.94
CA ARG A 294 26.14 18.00 -14.41
C ARG A 294 26.93 17.36 -13.26
N ARG A 295 26.99 18.03 -12.11
CA ARG A 295 27.64 17.51 -10.89
C ARG A 295 26.92 16.30 -10.32
N ALA A 296 25.59 16.30 -10.35
CA ALA A 296 24.74 15.23 -9.82
C ALA A 296 24.76 13.93 -10.65
N VAL A 297 24.85 14.03 -11.98
CA VAL A 297 24.75 12.87 -12.86
C VAL A 297 25.96 11.94 -12.76
N ARG A 298 27.16 12.51 -12.59
CA ARG A 298 28.41 11.73 -12.64
C ARG A 298 28.48 10.65 -11.54
N PRO A 299 28.19 10.93 -10.25
CA PRO A 299 28.14 9.88 -9.22
C PRO A 299 27.09 8.80 -9.47
N LEU A 300 26.01 9.10 -10.19
CA LEU A 300 24.91 8.16 -10.44
C LEU A 300 25.16 7.25 -11.64
N THR A 301 26.01 7.66 -12.58
CA THR A 301 26.13 7.02 -13.90
C THR A 301 27.57 6.74 -14.33
N GLY A 302 28.55 7.44 -13.76
CA GLY A 302 29.91 7.54 -14.28
C GLY A 302 30.05 8.47 -15.49
N LEU A 303 28.94 8.96 -16.05
CA LEU A 303 28.92 9.68 -17.32
C LEU A 303 29.05 11.19 -17.15
N ARG A 304 29.60 11.84 -18.18
CA ARG A 304 29.59 13.30 -18.33
C ARG A 304 28.52 13.68 -19.35
N VAL A 305 27.77 14.74 -19.07
CA VAL A 305 26.68 15.22 -19.93
C VAL A 305 26.92 16.66 -20.37
N ARG A 306 26.45 17.01 -21.57
CA ARG A 306 26.53 18.35 -22.16
C ARG A 306 25.15 18.88 -22.55
N SER A 307 25.09 20.19 -22.76
CA SER A 307 23.88 20.91 -23.21
C SER A 307 22.60 20.58 -22.42
N PRO A 308 22.62 20.62 -21.07
CA PRO A 308 21.41 20.40 -20.27
C PRO A 308 20.36 21.49 -20.55
N ARG A 309 19.18 21.07 -20.99
CA ARG A 309 18.01 21.92 -21.27
C ARG A 309 16.88 21.53 -20.34
N ALA A 310 16.33 22.47 -19.59
CA ALA A 310 15.18 22.21 -18.73
C ALA A 310 13.96 21.85 -19.59
N LEU A 311 13.32 20.72 -19.31
CA LEU A 311 12.08 20.30 -19.94
C LEU A 311 10.84 20.74 -19.15
N GLY A 312 10.96 20.80 -17.83
CA GLY A 312 9.87 21.19 -16.94
C GLY A 312 10.00 20.58 -15.55
N THR A 313 8.95 20.79 -14.74
CA THR A 313 8.88 20.29 -13.37
C THR A 313 7.70 19.34 -13.19
N VAL A 314 7.89 18.33 -12.36
CA VAL A 314 6.88 17.35 -11.96
C VAL A 314 6.75 17.37 -10.45
N SER A 315 5.55 17.66 -9.95
CA SER A 315 5.25 17.49 -8.53
C SER A 315 4.59 16.13 -8.26
N HIS A 316 5.07 15.44 -7.23
CA HIS A 316 4.51 14.18 -6.76
C HIS A 316 4.37 14.17 -5.25
N VAL A 317 3.21 13.74 -4.75
CA VAL A 317 2.93 13.66 -3.31
C VAL A 317 3.04 12.22 -2.87
N PHE A 318 4.01 11.94 -2.01
CA PHE A 318 4.09 10.70 -1.26
C PHE A 318 3.42 10.90 0.11
N THR A 319 3.07 9.80 0.76
CA THR A 319 2.43 9.87 2.08
C THR A 319 3.29 10.57 3.12
N HIS A 320 4.62 10.56 2.99
CA HIS A 320 5.56 11.11 3.98
C HIS A 320 6.36 12.33 3.50
N ARG A 321 6.24 12.74 2.22
CA ARG A 321 6.96 13.89 1.64
C ARG A 321 6.27 14.37 0.36
N LYS A 322 6.46 15.63 -0.03
CA LYS A 322 6.11 16.12 -1.37
C LYS A 322 7.40 16.39 -2.13
N LEU A 323 7.54 15.79 -3.31
CA LEU A 323 8.71 15.90 -4.16
C LEU A 323 8.39 16.81 -5.36
N THR A 324 9.24 17.78 -5.62
CA THR A 324 9.26 18.54 -6.88
C THR A 324 10.51 18.16 -7.65
N LEU A 325 10.32 17.56 -8.82
CA LEU A 325 11.38 17.06 -9.68
C LEU A 325 11.53 17.97 -10.90
N THR A 326 12.70 18.58 -11.08
CA THR A 326 13.04 19.32 -12.31
C THR A 326 13.77 18.40 -13.27
N VAL A 327 13.24 18.25 -14.48
CA VAL A 327 13.79 17.34 -15.50
C VAL A 327 14.58 18.14 -16.53
N PHE A 328 15.80 17.69 -16.78
CA PHE A 328 16.66 18.23 -17.83
C PHE A 328 16.92 17.17 -18.88
N GLU A 329 16.83 17.53 -20.15
CA GLU A 329 17.36 16.75 -21.25
C GLU A 329 18.83 17.12 -21.49
N CYS A 330 19.69 16.13 -21.68
CA CYS A 330 21.09 16.36 -21.95
C CYS A 330 21.65 15.32 -22.92
N ALA A 331 22.72 15.67 -23.62
CA ALA A 331 23.42 14.74 -24.51
C ALA A 331 24.63 14.13 -23.77
N LEU A 332 24.94 12.88 -24.10
CA LEU A 332 26.17 12.25 -23.64
C LEU A 332 27.40 13.02 -24.18
N ALA A 333 28.33 13.39 -23.30
CA ALA A 333 29.50 14.18 -23.69
C ALA A 333 30.52 13.35 -24.48
N ASP A 334 30.75 12.11 -24.04
CA ASP A 334 31.61 11.13 -24.68
C ASP A 334 30.79 9.89 -25.06
N ARG A 335 30.59 9.68 -26.36
CA ARG A 335 29.76 8.60 -26.91
C ARG A 335 30.33 7.20 -26.65
N ARG A 336 31.61 7.08 -26.30
CA ARG A 336 32.27 5.80 -25.99
C ARG A 336 32.38 5.54 -24.49
N ALA A 337 31.95 6.48 -23.65
CA ALA A 337 32.03 6.32 -22.21
C ALA A 337 31.18 5.14 -21.74
N ALA A 338 31.80 4.22 -21.01
CA ALA A 338 31.11 3.12 -20.36
C ALA A 338 30.35 3.61 -19.12
N LEU A 339 29.22 2.96 -18.84
CA LEU A 339 28.50 3.14 -17.59
C LEU A 339 29.34 2.59 -16.43
N SER A 340 29.45 3.37 -15.36
CA SER A 340 30.03 2.94 -14.07
C SER A 340 29.05 3.31 -12.95
N ALA A 341 27.77 3.09 -13.22
CA ALA A 341 26.69 3.46 -12.30
C ALA A 341 26.73 2.56 -11.04
N PRO A 342 26.57 3.10 -9.83
CA PRO A 342 26.30 2.30 -8.63
C PRO A 342 24.90 1.66 -8.66
N ALA A 343 24.09 1.94 -9.69
CA ALA A 343 22.79 1.31 -9.88
C ALA A 343 22.95 -0.19 -10.21
N PRO A 344 22.10 -1.07 -9.66
CA PRO A 344 22.17 -2.51 -9.96
C PRO A 344 22.08 -2.84 -11.44
N GLU A 345 21.27 -2.09 -12.17
CA GLU A 345 21.03 -2.28 -13.61
C GLU A 345 20.81 -0.93 -14.29
N ALA A 346 21.14 -0.87 -15.58
CA ALA A 346 20.96 0.28 -16.44
C ALA A 346 20.57 -0.17 -17.85
N ALA A 347 19.76 0.63 -18.55
CA ALA A 347 19.34 0.34 -19.91
C ALA A 347 19.17 1.65 -20.70
N TRP A 348 19.57 1.61 -21.97
CA TRP A 348 19.25 2.64 -22.94
C TRP A 348 17.98 2.23 -23.67
N LEU A 349 16.90 3.01 -23.48
CA LEU A 349 15.58 2.68 -24.00
C LEU A 349 15.08 3.76 -24.95
N ALA A 350 14.51 3.36 -26.07
CA ALA A 350 13.72 4.24 -26.91
C ALA A 350 12.41 4.64 -26.20
N PRO A 351 11.78 5.78 -26.56
CA PRO A 351 10.52 6.20 -25.96
C PRO A 351 9.41 5.14 -25.99
N ALA A 352 9.31 4.40 -27.10
CA ALA A 352 8.37 3.28 -27.26
C ALA A 352 8.59 2.15 -26.23
N GLU A 353 9.81 1.98 -25.72
CA GLU A 353 10.18 0.89 -24.82
C GLU A 353 9.98 1.26 -23.34
N PHE A 354 9.76 2.53 -22.99
CA PHE A 354 9.67 2.96 -21.58
C PHE A 354 8.63 2.18 -20.79
N ALA A 355 7.48 1.93 -21.40
CA ALA A 355 6.39 1.24 -20.75
C ALA A 355 6.73 -0.22 -20.44
N THR A 356 7.74 -0.83 -21.06
CA THR A 356 8.18 -2.22 -20.80
C THR A 356 8.83 -2.41 -19.44
N ARG A 357 9.26 -1.32 -18.78
CA ARG A 357 9.88 -1.36 -17.45
C ARG A 357 8.89 -0.94 -16.36
N PRO A 358 9.00 -1.47 -15.13
CA PRO A 358 8.19 -1.02 -14.02
C PRO A 358 8.60 0.38 -13.59
N LEU A 359 7.72 1.33 -13.82
CA LEU A 359 7.91 2.76 -13.57
C LEU A 359 6.99 3.21 -12.43
N SER A 360 7.47 4.19 -11.64
CA SER A 360 6.59 4.92 -10.73
C SER A 360 5.77 5.96 -11.48
N GLU A 361 4.70 6.46 -10.87
CA GLU A 361 3.92 7.55 -11.46
C GLU A 361 4.72 8.87 -11.56
N LEU A 362 5.70 9.08 -10.67
CA LEU A 362 6.66 10.18 -10.81
C LEU A 362 7.49 10.02 -12.10
N ASP A 363 8.03 8.83 -12.34
CA ASP A 363 8.88 8.55 -13.50
C ASP A 363 8.09 8.61 -14.80
N ARG A 364 6.85 8.10 -14.83
CA ARG A 364 5.97 8.22 -16.00
C ARG A 364 5.73 9.68 -16.36
N LYS A 365 5.45 10.54 -15.38
CA LYS A 365 5.28 11.98 -15.61
C LYS A 365 6.57 12.65 -16.08
N ALA A 366 7.73 12.26 -15.54
CA ALA A 366 9.02 12.80 -15.95
C ALA A 366 9.37 12.41 -17.39
N LEU A 367 9.19 11.13 -17.75
CA LEU A 367 9.44 10.62 -19.11
C LEU A 367 8.45 11.20 -20.14
N ALA A 368 7.21 11.47 -19.73
CA ALA A 368 6.22 12.15 -20.57
C ALA A 368 6.65 13.55 -21.03
N LEU A 369 7.59 14.21 -20.33
CA LEU A 369 8.14 15.50 -20.77
C LEU A 369 9.05 15.38 -22.00
N LEU A 370 9.46 14.17 -22.39
CA LEU A 370 10.35 13.93 -23.53
C LEU A 370 9.67 14.07 -24.90
N GLY A 371 8.34 14.13 -24.95
CA GLY A 371 7.62 14.40 -26.19
C GLY A 371 6.29 13.65 -26.33
N ALA A 372 5.70 13.72 -27.53
CA ALA A 372 4.44 13.04 -27.85
C ALA A 372 4.59 11.51 -27.88
N GLU A 373 5.67 11.00 -28.47
CA GLU A 373 5.95 9.56 -28.55
C GLU A 373 6.04 8.90 -27.17
N ALA A 374 6.83 9.49 -26.25
CA ALA A 374 6.95 9.02 -24.88
C ALA A 374 5.59 9.03 -24.15
N ARG A 375 4.78 10.09 -24.32
CA ARG A 375 3.43 10.17 -23.75
C ARG A 375 2.53 9.05 -24.26
N HIS A 376 2.55 8.81 -25.57
CA HIS A 376 1.74 7.78 -26.20
C HIS A 376 2.10 6.38 -25.69
N ALA A 377 3.39 6.03 -25.70
CA ALA A 377 3.88 4.74 -25.21
C ALA A 377 3.49 4.48 -23.75
N LEU A 378 3.60 5.50 -22.90
CA LEU A 378 3.26 5.40 -21.48
C LEU A 378 1.75 5.28 -21.20
N GLN A 379 0.89 5.73 -22.11
CA GLN A 379 -0.58 5.65 -22.00
C GLN A 379 -1.14 4.30 -22.49
N GLN A 380 -0.52 3.69 -23.51
CA GLN A 380 -1.03 2.44 -24.10
C GLN A 380 -1.01 1.24 -23.12
N ARG A 381 -0.02 1.13 -22.23
CA ARG A 381 0.06 0.04 -21.24
C ARG A 381 -0.81 0.20 -19.99
N THR A 382 -1.57 1.28 -19.85
CA THR A 382 -2.62 1.36 -18.83
C THR A 382 -3.89 0.56 -19.19
N ALA A 383 -3.97 0.03 -20.42
CA ALA A 383 -4.97 -0.94 -20.87
C ALA A 383 -4.53 -2.40 -20.57
N PRO A 384 -5.47 -3.35 -20.39
CA PRO A 384 -5.21 -4.63 -19.72
C PRO A 384 -4.22 -5.51 -20.48
N ALA A 385 -3.03 -5.72 -19.90
CA ALA A 385 -2.04 -6.65 -20.41
C ALA A 385 -2.46 -8.10 -20.14
N ALA A 386 -3.34 -8.63 -20.99
CA ALA A 386 -3.62 -10.07 -21.07
C ALA A 386 -2.60 -10.83 -21.93
N ALA A 387 -1.75 -10.14 -22.71
CA ALA A 387 -1.04 -10.78 -23.84
C ALA A 387 0.50 -10.77 -23.79
N VAL A 388 1.16 -10.39 -22.68
CA VAL A 388 2.64 -10.24 -22.65
C VAL A 388 3.34 -11.20 -21.68
N LEU A 389 2.66 -12.25 -21.20
CA LEU A 389 3.24 -13.19 -20.23
C LEU A 389 3.14 -14.68 -20.66
N ALA A 390 3.00 -14.93 -21.96
CA ALA A 390 3.22 -16.25 -22.56
C ALA A 390 4.72 -16.56 -22.60
#